data_AF-A0A7W0V774-F1
#
_entry.id   AF-A0A7W0V774-F1
#
_cell.length_a   1.000
_cell.length_b   1.000
_cell.length_c   1.000
_cell.angle_alpha   90.00
_cell.angle_beta   90.00
_cell.angle_gamma   90.00
#
_symmetry.space_group_name_H-M   'P 1'
#
loop_
_entity.id
_entity.type
_entity.pdbx_description
1 polymer ?
#
loop_
_entity_poly.entity_id
_entity_poly.type
_entity_poly.pdbx_seq_one_letter_code
_entity_poly.pdbx_strand_id
1 'polypeptide(L)'
;MPTSFDRVQPIPVQPDPIPLRPLDEEPIVTAHLPRPLTSFIGREREIAAVISRLRGEHIRLLTLTGPGGVGKTRLAIRAAAEVVDAFSDGVWFVALAMVRNPALVSTTIARALNVREAGTRTSEEGVRDFLRDRQALLLLDNFEHLLDGAVLIPN
;
A
#
# COMPACT_ATOMS: atom_id res chain seq x y z
N MET A 1 -57.13 -32.15 -40.49
CA MET A 1 -56.75 -30.80 -39.99
C MET A 1 -56.56 -30.89 -38.48
N PRO A 2 -55.46 -30.36 -37.89
CA PRO A 2 -54.70 -31.08 -36.87
C PRO A 2 -54.66 -30.44 -35.46
N THR A 3 -54.34 -31.30 -34.47
CA THR A 3 -53.46 -31.13 -33.29
C THR A 3 -53.65 -29.99 -32.28
N SER A 4 -53.78 -30.36 -31.00
CA SER A 4 -53.24 -29.58 -29.87
C SER A 4 -52.32 -30.48 -29.05
N PHE A 5 -51.01 -30.21 -29.13
CA PHE A 5 -49.97 -30.87 -28.35
C PHE A 5 -49.82 -30.13 -27.02
N ASP A 6 -49.87 -30.89 -25.92
CA ASP A 6 -49.65 -30.42 -24.57
C ASP A 6 -48.21 -29.90 -24.42
N ARG A 7 -48.06 -28.62 -24.11
CA ARG A 7 -46.77 -27.90 -24.15
C ARG A 7 -46.12 -28.01 -22.77
N VAL A 8 -45.30 -29.04 -22.56
CA VAL A 8 -44.44 -29.13 -21.37
C VAL A 8 -43.43 -27.98 -21.42
N GLN A 9 -43.48 -27.06 -20.44
CA GLN A 9 -42.48 -26.00 -20.32
C GLN A 9 -41.18 -26.59 -19.74
N PRO A 10 -39.99 -26.22 -20.27
CA PRO A 10 -38.73 -26.67 -19.70
C PRO A 10 -38.53 -26.07 -18.30
N ILE A 11 -38.14 -26.92 -17.35
CA ILE A 11 -37.72 -26.51 -16.01
C ILE A 11 -36.40 -25.73 -16.17
N PRO A 12 -36.26 -24.51 -15.63
CA PRO A 12 -34.98 -23.81 -15.64
C PRO A 12 -33.94 -24.63 -14.86
N VAL A 13 -32.94 -25.14 -15.57
CA VAL A 13 -31.74 -25.74 -14.97
C VAL A 13 -31.00 -24.59 -14.26
N GLN A 14 -31.20 -24.47 -12.95
CA GLN A 14 -30.32 -23.63 -12.14
C GLN A 14 -28.94 -24.30 -12.18
N PRO A 15 -27.89 -23.59 -12.61
CA PRO A 15 -26.54 -24.16 -12.53
C PRO A 15 -26.26 -24.49 -11.07
N ASP A 16 -25.72 -25.68 -10.82
CA ASP A 16 -25.31 -26.07 -9.47
C ASP A 16 -24.43 -24.95 -8.88
N PRO A 17 -24.61 -24.59 -7.61
CA PRO A 17 -23.78 -23.58 -6.98
C PRO A 17 -22.33 -24.02 -7.10
N ILE A 18 -21.52 -23.20 -7.79
CA ILE A 18 -20.07 -23.40 -7.87
C ILE A 18 -19.60 -23.46 -6.42
N PRO A 19 -19.03 -24.58 -5.93
CA PRO A 19 -18.47 -24.61 -4.60
C PRO A 19 -17.36 -23.56 -4.58
N LEU A 20 -17.60 -22.48 -3.83
CA LEU A 20 -16.54 -21.54 -3.45
C LEU A 20 -15.53 -22.40 -2.70
N ARG A 21 -14.41 -22.73 -3.35
CA ARG A 21 -13.26 -23.25 -2.61
C ARG A 21 -12.99 -22.24 -1.50
N PRO A 22 -12.79 -22.65 -0.25
CA PRO A 22 -12.06 -21.81 0.69
C PRO A 22 -10.79 -21.45 -0.06
N LEU A 23 -10.60 -20.17 -0.35
CA LEU A 23 -9.29 -19.71 -0.77
C LEU A 23 -8.41 -20.14 0.39
N ASP A 24 -7.51 -21.09 0.15
CA ASP A 24 -6.32 -21.19 0.97
C ASP A 24 -5.84 -19.75 1.09
N GLU A 25 -5.93 -19.16 2.28
CA GLU A 25 -5.68 -17.76 2.55
C GLU A 25 -4.17 -17.53 2.38
N GLU A 26 -3.71 -17.56 1.13
CA GLU A 26 -2.49 -16.90 0.72
C GLU A 26 -2.63 -15.48 1.26
N PRO A 27 -1.73 -15.03 2.15
CA PRO A 27 -1.85 -13.71 2.75
C PRO A 27 -1.96 -12.71 1.60
N ILE A 28 -3.10 -12.00 1.52
CA ILE A 28 -3.33 -10.97 0.52
C ILE A 28 -2.39 -9.83 0.89
N VAL A 29 -1.17 -9.89 0.38
CA VAL A 29 -0.19 -8.85 0.62
C VAL A 29 -0.71 -7.58 -0.05
N THR A 30 -1.07 -6.61 0.78
CA THR A 30 -1.79 -5.43 0.32
C THR A 30 -0.79 -4.35 -0.07
N ALA A 31 -0.71 -4.02 -1.37
CA ALA A 31 0.18 -2.97 -1.88
C ALA A 31 -0.62 -1.77 -2.42
N HIS A 32 -0.53 -0.65 -1.71
CA HIS A 32 -1.12 0.64 -2.10
C HIS A 32 -0.06 1.57 -2.71
N LEU A 33 0.49 1.15 -3.85
CA LEU A 33 1.53 1.88 -4.58
C LEU A 33 0.97 2.52 -5.86
N PRO A 34 1.39 3.76 -6.22
CA PRO A 34 1.07 4.36 -7.52
C PRO A 34 1.60 3.50 -8.66
N ARG A 35 0.80 3.30 -9.72
CA ARG A 35 1.27 2.64 -10.95
C ARG A 35 2.09 3.64 -11.78
N PRO A 36 3.37 3.36 -12.07
CA PRO A 36 4.16 4.23 -12.93
C PRO A 36 3.58 4.27 -14.35
N LEU A 37 3.43 5.48 -14.92
CA LEU A 37 2.91 5.68 -16.29
C LEU A 37 3.97 5.44 -17.38
N THR A 38 5.24 5.29 -17.01
CA THR A 38 6.37 5.15 -17.95
C THR A 38 7.39 4.13 -17.44
N SER A 39 8.11 3.50 -18.37
CA SER A 39 9.20 2.59 -18.03
C SER A 39 10.30 3.31 -17.25
N PHE A 40 10.87 2.62 -16.25
CA PHE A 40 11.96 3.11 -15.43
C PHE A 40 13.24 2.40 -15.86
N ILE A 41 14.09 3.08 -16.62
CA ILE A 41 15.25 2.49 -17.31
C ILE A 41 16.54 2.93 -16.61
N GLY A 42 17.49 2.00 -16.41
CA GLY A 42 18.88 2.33 -16.09
C GLY A 42 19.15 2.63 -14.62
N ARG A 43 18.40 1.98 -13.71
CA ARG A 43 18.49 2.15 -12.25
C ARG A 43 18.48 0.81 -11.50
N GLU A 44 18.82 -0.26 -12.18
CA GLU A 44 18.72 -1.63 -11.66
C GLU A 44 19.64 -1.84 -10.45
N ARG A 45 20.81 -1.20 -10.46
CA ARG A 45 21.77 -1.25 -9.33
C ARG A 45 21.24 -0.53 -8.10
N GLU A 46 20.68 0.66 -8.28
CA GLU A 46 20.08 1.43 -7.20
C GLU A 46 18.85 0.72 -6.63
N ILE A 47 18.00 0.15 -7.49
CA ILE A 47 16.86 -0.68 -7.07
C ILE A 47 17.36 -1.84 -6.21
N ALA A 48 18.34 -2.61 -6.69
CA ALA A 48 18.89 -3.74 -5.96
C ALA A 48 19.49 -3.32 -4.60
N ALA A 49 20.16 -2.16 -4.55
CA ALA A 49 20.72 -1.62 -3.32
C ALA A 49 19.65 -1.16 -2.31
N VAL A 50 18.49 -0.68 -2.78
CA VAL A 50 17.35 -0.35 -1.92
C VAL A 50 16.68 -1.63 -1.42
N ILE A 51 16.41 -2.59 -2.31
CA ILE A 51 15.80 -3.89 -1.97
C ILE A 51 16.64 -4.62 -0.93
N SER A 52 17.95 -4.70 -1.13
CA SER A 52 18.89 -5.34 -0.21
C SER A 52 18.83 -4.74 1.20
N ARG A 53 18.67 -3.41 1.29
CA ARG A 53 18.50 -2.71 2.56
C ARG A 53 17.13 -2.97 3.18
N LEU A 54 16.05 -2.89 2.39
CA LEU A 54 14.68 -3.11 2.88
C LEU A 54 14.44 -4.53 3.39
N ARG A 55 15.13 -5.53 2.82
CA ARG A 55 15.08 -6.93 3.28
C ARG A 55 15.97 -7.22 4.49
N GLY A 56 16.80 -6.26 4.92
CA GLY A 56 17.66 -6.44 6.10
C GLY A 56 16.87 -6.28 7.39
N GLU A 57 17.04 -7.20 8.34
CA GLU A 57 16.28 -7.25 9.61
C GLU A 57 16.46 -6.02 10.52
N HIS A 58 17.51 -5.22 10.31
CA HIS A 58 17.87 -4.10 11.20
C HIS A 58 17.49 -2.71 10.66
N ILE A 59 16.93 -2.60 9.45
CA ILE A 59 16.61 -1.30 8.85
C ILE A 59 15.13 -0.98 9.06
N ARG A 60 14.87 -0.04 9.98
CA ARG A 60 13.52 0.51 10.24
C ARG A 60 13.23 1.82 9.52
N LEU A 61 14.27 2.48 8.99
CA LEU A 61 14.16 3.73 8.24
C LEU A 61 15.24 3.77 7.15
N LEU A 62 14.83 4.06 5.93
CA LEU A 62 15.71 4.27 4.78
C LEU A 62 15.34 5.59 4.10
N THR A 63 16.27 6.55 4.12
CA THR A 63 16.09 7.84 3.46
C THR A 63 16.77 7.84 2.09
N LEU A 64 16.01 8.10 1.03
CA LEU A 64 16.57 8.31 -0.30
C LEU A 64 16.86 9.79 -0.51
N THR A 65 18.14 10.15 -0.56
CA THR A 65 18.59 11.52 -0.83
C THR A 65 19.15 11.64 -2.24
N GLY A 66 19.20 12.87 -2.74
CA GLY A 66 19.72 13.18 -4.07
C GLY A 66 19.08 14.43 -4.67
N PRO A 67 19.64 14.97 -5.77
CA PRO A 67 19.13 16.19 -6.38
C PRO A 67 17.64 16.13 -6.75
N GLY A 68 17.00 17.29 -6.88
CA GLY A 68 15.64 17.39 -7.41
C GLY A 68 15.55 16.74 -8.80
N GLY A 69 14.43 16.07 -9.09
CA GLY A 69 14.17 15.53 -10.43
C GLY A 69 14.92 14.25 -10.81
N VAL A 70 15.82 13.70 -9.99
CA VAL A 70 16.58 12.47 -10.32
C VAL A 70 15.75 11.17 -10.28
N GLY A 71 14.47 11.27 -9.92
CA GLY A 71 13.52 10.15 -9.91
C GLY A 71 13.49 9.34 -8.61
N LYS A 72 13.83 9.93 -7.45
CA LYS A 72 13.82 9.25 -6.15
C LYS A 72 12.48 8.60 -5.81
N THR A 73 11.38 9.30 -6.04
CA THR A 73 10.02 8.78 -5.84
C THR A 73 9.75 7.55 -6.72
N ARG A 74 10.18 7.59 -8.00
CA ARG A 74 10.04 6.46 -8.93
C ARG A 74 10.91 5.28 -8.51
N LEU A 75 12.13 5.53 -8.04
CA LEU A 75 13.03 4.53 -7.50
C LEU A 75 12.42 3.84 -6.27
N ALA A 76 11.90 4.63 -5.32
CA ALA A 76 11.26 4.13 -4.10
C ALA A 76 10.06 3.24 -4.43
N ILE A 77 9.13 3.73 -5.25
CA ILE A 77 7.93 2.98 -5.65
C ILE A 77 8.32 1.69 -6.36
N ARG A 78 9.32 1.73 -7.26
CA ARG A 78 9.75 0.52 -7.97
C ARG A 78 10.37 -0.48 -7.01
N ALA A 79 11.28 -0.06 -6.14
CA ALA A 79 11.90 -0.96 -5.17
C ALA A 79 10.86 -1.55 -4.19
N ALA A 80 9.90 -0.74 -3.73
CA ALA A 80 8.82 -1.17 -2.87
C ALA A 80 7.92 -2.22 -3.52
N ALA A 81 7.65 -2.09 -4.83
CA ALA A 81 6.88 -3.07 -5.59
C ALA A 81 7.56 -4.44 -5.68
N GLU A 82 8.90 -4.49 -5.62
CA GLU A 82 9.70 -5.74 -5.69
C GLU A 82 9.90 -6.41 -4.33
N VAL A 83 9.49 -5.75 -3.23
CA VAL A 83 9.59 -6.28 -1.86
C VAL A 83 8.25 -6.40 -1.17
N VAL A 84 7.15 -6.29 -1.91
CA VAL A 84 5.79 -6.43 -1.35
C VAL A 84 5.69 -7.71 -0.54
N ASP A 85 6.17 -8.83 -1.08
CA ASP A 85 6.25 -10.15 -0.45
C ASP A 85 7.02 -10.18 0.88
N ALA A 86 7.99 -9.28 1.06
CA ALA A 86 8.77 -9.15 2.29
C ALA A 86 8.09 -8.31 3.37
N PHE A 87 6.89 -7.77 3.13
CA PHE A 87 6.10 -7.02 4.13
C PHE A 87 4.70 -7.59 4.21
N SER A 88 4.54 -8.65 5.03
CA SER A 88 3.31 -9.45 5.14
C SER A 88 2.07 -8.64 5.50
N ASP A 89 2.24 -7.54 6.21
CA ASP A 89 1.13 -6.68 6.61
C ASP A 89 0.79 -5.61 5.58
N GLY A 90 1.67 -5.33 4.62
CA GLY A 90 1.40 -4.46 3.49
C GLY A 90 2.43 -3.37 3.23
N VAL A 91 2.22 -2.67 2.11
CA VAL A 91 3.07 -1.57 1.63
C VAL A 91 2.20 -0.38 1.25
N TRP A 92 2.51 0.81 1.76
CA TRP A 92 1.73 2.03 1.52
C TRP A 92 2.58 3.19 1.02
N PHE A 93 2.07 3.91 0.04
CA PHE A 93 2.61 5.20 -0.39
C PHE A 93 1.84 6.35 0.27
N VAL A 94 2.57 7.28 0.88
CA VAL A 94 2.03 8.48 1.53
C VAL A 94 2.64 9.71 0.85
N ALA A 95 1.85 10.37 0.02
CA ALA A 95 2.24 11.62 -0.63
C ALA A 95 2.10 12.79 0.35
N LEU A 96 3.21 13.40 0.76
CA LEU A 96 3.17 14.55 1.65
C LEU A 96 3.28 15.89 0.92
N ALA A 97 3.45 15.90 -0.41
CA ALA A 97 3.70 17.11 -1.20
C ALA A 97 2.69 18.28 -0.99
N MET A 98 1.46 17.98 -0.58
CA MET A 98 0.40 18.98 -0.33
C MET A 98 0.23 19.35 1.16
N VAL A 99 0.98 18.69 2.05
CA VAL A 99 0.91 18.92 3.50
C VAL A 99 1.73 20.16 3.82
N ARG A 100 1.11 21.21 4.36
CA ARG A 100 1.85 22.44 4.73
C ARG A 100 2.07 22.59 6.22
N ASN A 101 1.21 21.95 7.01
CA ASN A 101 1.29 21.96 8.46
C ASN A 101 1.81 20.59 8.93
N PRO A 102 2.98 20.51 9.58
CA PRO A 102 3.53 19.27 10.12
C PRO A 102 2.58 18.50 11.04
N ALA A 103 1.66 19.20 11.74
CA ALA A 103 0.65 18.55 12.58
C ALA A 103 -0.34 17.66 11.78
N LEU A 104 -0.43 17.83 10.46
CA LEU A 104 -1.31 17.05 9.58
C LEU A 104 -0.65 15.78 9.01
N VAL A 105 0.63 15.53 9.32
CA VAL A 105 1.35 14.35 8.82
C VAL A 105 0.69 13.08 9.32
N SER A 106 0.44 12.97 10.62
CA SER A 106 -0.20 11.78 11.22
C SER A 106 -1.58 11.52 10.63
N THR A 107 -2.37 12.57 10.39
CA THR A 107 -3.67 12.46 9.71
C THR A 107 -3.55 11.99 8.27
N THR A 108 -2.52 12.46 7.55
CA THR A 108 -2.27 12.04 6.17
C THR A 108 -1.86 10.56 6.10
N ILE A 109 -1.03 10.11 7.04
CA ILE A 109 -0.65 8.70 7.18
C ILE A 109 -1.87 7.85 7.55
N ALA A 110 -2.66 8.27 8.55
CA ALA A 110 -3.88 7.55 8.98
C ALA A 110 -4.84 7.34 7.81
N ARG A 111 -5.05 8.36 6.98
CA ARG A 111 -5.87 8.28 5.77
C ARG A 111 -5.30 7.30 4.74
N ALA A 112 -3.98 7.30 4.51
CA ALA A 112 -3.34 6.35 3.60
C ALA A 112 -3.47 4.89 4.09
N LEU A 113 -3.43 4.68 5.41
CA LEU A 113 -3.60 3.37 6.05
C LEU A 113 -5.08 2.97 6.22
N ASN A 114 -6.04 3.81 5.80
CA ASN A 114 -7.47 3.66 6.08
C ASN A 114 -7.81 3.50 7.58
N VAL A 115 -6.98 4.06 8.45
CA VAL A 115 -7.24 4.11 9.90
C VAL A 115 -8.27 5.20 10.15
N ARG A 116 -9.41 4.81 10.75
CA ARG A 116 -10.47 5.74 11.12
C ARG A 116 -10.11 6.48 12.41
N GLU A 117 -10.28 7.80 12.39
CA GLU A 117 -10.39 8.57 13.63
C GLU A 117 -11.69 8.17 14.33
N ALA A 118 -11.57 7.73 15.59
CA ALA A 118 -12.72 7.27 16.37
C ALA A 118 -12.69 7.90 17.78
N GLY A 119 -13.76 8.58 18.14
CA GLY A 119 -13.95 9.16 19.47
C GLY A 119 -12.89 10.21 19.81
N THR A 120 -12.23 10.04 20.95
CA THR A 120 -11.20 10.95 21.47
C THR A 120 -9.78 10.60 20.99
N ARG A 121 -9.62 9.56 20.16
CA ARG A 121 -8.30 9.09 19.74
C ARG A 121 -7.73 10.00 18.65
N THR A 122 -6.46 10.37 18.81
CA THR A 122 -5.72 11.14 17.81
C THR A 122 -5.33 10.28 16.61
N SER A 123 -5.12 10.92 15.46
CA SER A 123 -4.56 10.26 14.27
C SER A 123 -3.21 9.56 14.55
N GLU A 124 -2.37 10.15 15.40
CA GLU A 124 -1.07 9.57 15.76
C GLU A 124 -1.21 8.25 16.54
N GLU A 125 -2.07 8.22 17.56
CA GLU A 125 -2.34 6.99 18.32
C GLU A 125 -2.92 5.90 17.43
N GLY A 126 -3.83 6.26 16.51
CA GLY A 126 -4.39 5.31 15.54
C GLY A 126 -3.32 4.70 14.63
N VAL A 127 -2.40 5.52 14.12
CA VAL A 127 -1.28 5.05 13.28
C VAL A 127 -0.32 4.18 14.10
N ARG A 128 0.06 4.60 15.31
CA ARG A 128 0.97 3.84 16.18
C ARG A 128 0.40 2.45 16.48
N ASP A 129 -0.87 2.38 16.85
CA ASP A 129 -1.50 1.11 17.18
C ASP A 129 -1.77 0.24 15.95
N PHE A 130 -2.00 0.85 14.79
CA PHE A 130 -2.06 0.10 13.53
C PHE A 130 -0.72 -0.57 13.20
N LEU A 131 0.41 0.12 13.43
CA LEU A 131 1.74 -0.33 13.02
C LEU A 131 2.49 -1.17 14.08
N ARG A 132 2.05 -1.14 15.34
CA ARG A 132 2.77 -1.69 16.51
C ARG A 132 3.31 -3.11 16.30
N ASP A 133 2.49 -4.00 15.77
CA ASP A 133 2.79 -5.43 15.64
C ASP A 133 2.74 -5.89 14.17
N ARG A 134 2.99 -4.96 13.24
CA ARG A 134 2.91 -5.22 11.79
C ARG A 134 4.27 -5.14 11.10
N GLN A 135 4.51 -6.07 10.18
CA GLN A 135 5.59 -5.99 9.22
C GLN A 135 5.15 -5.19 8.00
N ALA A 136 5.08 -3.87 8.17
CA ALA A 136 4.58 -2.91 7.18
C ALA A 136 5.69 -2.02 6.61
N LEU A 137 5.59 -1.65 5.33
CA LEU A 137 6.46 -0.66 4.69
C LEU A 137 5.68 0.62 4.35
N LEU A 138 6.16 1.77 4.84
CA LEU A 138 5.61 3.08 4.49
C LEU A 138 6.61 3.88 3.65
N LEU A 139 6.17 4.34 2.48
CA LEU A 139 6.90 5.27 1.63
C LEU A 139 6.37 6.67 1.88
N LEU A 140 7.13 7.48 2.62
CA LEU A 140 6.82 8.89 2.85
C LEU A 140 7.51 9.75 1.80
N ASP A 141 6.74 10.27 0.84
CA ASP A 141 7.28 11.06 -0.27
C ASP A 141 7.17 12.56 0.00
N ASN A 142 8.18 13.31 -0.44
CA ASN A 142 8.36 14.75 -0.22
C ASN A 142 8.48 15.18 1.25
N PHE A 143 9.00 14.39 2.19
CA PHE A 143 9.07 14.83 3.60
C PHE A 143 9.91 16.12 3.82
N GLU A 144 10.82 16.46 2.91
CA GLU A 144 11.79 17.56 3.08
C GLU A 144 11.15 18.95 3.30
N HIS A 145 9.97 19.23 2.73
CA HIS A 145 9.30 20.53 2.91
C HIS A 145 8.67 20.70 4.30
N LEU A 146 8.59 19.62 5.08
CA LEU A 146 8.04 19.62 6.43
C LEU A 146 9.14 19.77 7.49
N LEU A 147 10.42 19.64 7.12
CA LEU A 147 11.54 19.70 8.05
C LEU A 147 11.72 21.09 8.69
N ASP A 148 11.14 22.15 8.11
CA ASP A 148 11.08 23.46 8.74
C ASP A 148 10.09 23.53 9.94
N GLY A 149 9.41 22.43 10.28
CA GLY A 149 8.55 22.35 11.48
C GLY A 149 8.14 20.95 11.98
N ALA A 150 8.71 19.86 11.47
CA ALA A 150 8.32 18.50 11.87
C ALA A 150 9.09 18.01 13.10
N VAL A 151 8.34 17.64 14.15
CA VAL A 151 8.83 16.75 15.21
C VAL A 151 8.85 15.34 14.64
N LEU A 152 10.04 14.73 14.60
CA LEU A 152 10.23 13.34 14.22
C LEU A 152 9.43 12.47 15.21
N ILE A 153 8.53 11.61 14.74
CA ILE A 153 7.83 10.65 15.62
C ILE A 153 8.91 9.75 16.24
N PRO A 154 9.16 9.82 17.56
CA PRO A 154 10.16 8.97 18.19
C PRO A 154 9.62 7.54 18.34
N ASN A 155 10.56 6.60 18.25
CA ASN A 155 10.42 5.15 18.42
C ASN A 155 9.58 4.82 19.67
#